data_AF-A0A1F7Y2I6-F1
#
_entry.id   AF-A0A1F7Y2I6-F1
#
_cell.length_a   1.000
_cell.length_b   1.000
_cell.length_c   1.000
_cell.angle_alpha   90.00
_cell.angle_beta   90.00
_cell.angle_gamma   90.00
#
_symmetry.space_group_name_H-M   'P 1'
#
loop_
_entity.id
_entity.type
_entity.pdbx_description
1 polymer ?
#
loop_
_entity_poly.entity_id
_entity_poly.type
_entity_poly.pdbx_seq_one_letter_code
_entity_poly.pdbx_strand_id
1 'polypeptide(L)'
;MSLENPKITESPESIARYEAIKELGQDIFKNGETGKADLVTQKDVYLAKEFLAKSAEETNPPVWASYWEHVILAPELGRRVSKESADNGIAVNPDEVEFLLWLHDVGVEVTPRYLRKDFIGDQILIKAGIPREILEGLSSTHRLMVEAEKLQLTDSQIRLDEKLDVEQKRKVDYYFDSLSPTQRITNLADNLGKRDEDGLFTLEAFRKYLKTQETRYSKSSPWSTENWSIASPTEGKPSRRPAGAVLQYFTVAKTVEWLEEMGVDFNGICRDLSDYGPRFVTVVRHGELDNPKGIVYNRDNLMDPNDIIHLSIQGKDQMRQVAKTLSDRRFNSVGIFSSPETRAIESAETLRENLQSAVIEIKTLDGLDDSLSPGPYIEGMKMGEFMKLGGNVYDSSRWGKYDHESSESIVSRTQNIFWRAARSLKAGENAILVSHGDPIAWLLNSLEGSEISPDKLRDMIYPKKGEAVVAIIDPKGELFTMYSLNGPRLTSSKIY
;
A
#
# COMPACT_ATOMS: atom_id res chain seq x y z
N MET A 1 4.82 -10.20 -45.63
CA MET A 1 5.44 -10.15 -44.28
C MET A 1 4.41 -10.63 -43.29
N SER A 2 4.66 -11.77 -42.67
CA SER A 2 3.80 -12.35 -41.64
C SER A 2 3.77 -11.41 -40.43
N LEU A 3 2.65 -10.74 -40.20
CA LEU A 3 2.39 -10.03 -38.95
C LEU A 3 1.85 -11.06 -37.97
N GLU A 4 2.73 -11.88 -37.41
CA GLU A 4 2.44 -12.51 -36.13
C GLU A 4 2.29 -11.37 -35.13
N ASN A 5 1.04 -11.02 -34.80
CA ASN A 5 0.77 -10.12 -33.69
C ASN A 5 1.47 -10.71 -32.47
N PRO A 6 2.38 -9.98 -31.81
CA PRO A 6 3.06 -10.49 -30.63
C PRO A 6 2.00 -10.89 -29.60
N LYS A 7 2.07 -12.13 -29.10
CA LYS A 7 1.20 -12.61 -28.02
C LYS A 7 1.49 -11.72 -26.80
N ILE A 8 0.54 -10.83 -26.48
CA ILE A 8 0.69 -9.87 -25.38
C ILE A 8 0.62 -10.67 -24.08
N THR A 9 1.72 -10.72 -23.35
CA THR A 9 1.83 -11.40 -22.05
C THR A 9 2.09 -10.36 -20.96
N GLU A 10 1.56 -10.61 -19.76
CA GLU A 10 1.94 -9.84 -18.57
C GLU A 10 3.45 -9.92 -18.33
N SER A 11 4.03 -8.94 -17.64
CA SER A 11 5.43 -9.02 -17.26
C SER A 11 5.66 -10.21 -16.30
N PRO A 12 6.85 -10.82 -16.30
CA PRO A 12 7.17 -11.92 -15.39
C PRO A 12 6.89 -11.59 -13.92
N GLU A 13 7.13 -10.34 -13.50
CA GLU A 13 6.87 -9.87 -12.14
C GLU A 13 5.37 -9.84 -11.84
N SER A 14 4.54 -9.35 -12.76
CA SER A 14 3.09 -9.36 -12.59
C SER A 14 2.52 -10.78 -12.53
N ILE A 15 3.04 -11.70 -13.34
CA ILE A 15 2.65 -13.12 -13.30
C ILE A 15 3.01 -13.72 -11.95
N ALA A 16 4.24 -13.49 -11.49
CA ALA A 16 4.71 -14.03 -10.21
C ALA A 16 3.91 -13.47 -9.02
N ARG A 17 3.57 -12.17 -9.02
CA ARG A 17 2.65 -11.59 -8.01
C ARG A 17 1.27 -12.22 -8.06
N TYR A 18 0.69 -12.37 -9.25
CA TYR A 18 -0.61 -13.01 -9.41
C TYR A 18 -0.63 -14.43 -8.83
N GLU A 19 0.39 -15.23 -9.15
CA GLU A 19 0.49 -16.61 -8.67
C GLU A 19 0.66 -16.66 -7.14
N ALA A 20 1.53 -15.82 -6.57
CA ALA A 20 1.72 -15.73 -5.12
C ALA A 20 0.43 -15.35 -4.38
N ILE A 21 -0.23 -14.26 -4.79
CA ILE A 21 -1.47 -13.79 -4.17
C ILE A 21 -2.58 -14.84 -4.29
N LYS A 22 -2.68 -15.50 -5.44
CA LYS A 22 -3.65 -16.57 -5.64
C LYS A 22 -3.40 -17.75 -4.68
N GLU A 23 -2.16 -18.23 -4.58
CA GLU A 23 -1.79 -19.33 -3.68
C GLU A 23 -2.03 -18.97 -2.21
N LEU A 24 -1.66 -17.75 -1.82
CA LEU A 24 -1.93 -17.20 -0.48
C LEU A 24 -3.43 -17.16 -0.18
N GLY A 25 -4.25 -16.68 -1.12
CA GLY A 25 -5.71 -16.65 -0.97
C GLY A 25 -6.30 -18.04 -0.79
N GLN A 26 -5.82 -19.03 -1.53
CA GLN A 26 -6.23 -20.44 -1.36
C GLN A 26 -5.89 -20.98 0.03
N ASP A 27 -4.71 -20.63 0.55
CA ASP A 27 -4.27 -21.08 1.88
C ASP A 27 -5.08 -20.43 3.01
N ILE A 28 -5.37 -19.13 2.91
CA ILE A 28 -6.08 -18.38 3.95
C ILE A 28 -7.58 -18.71 3.93
N PHE A 29 -8.24 -18.60 2.77
CA PHE A 29 -9.71 -18.72 2.70
C PHE A 29 -10.24 -20.14 2.81
N LYS A 30 -9.40 -21.19 2.70
CA LYS A 30 -9.81 -22.57 3.03
C LYS A 30 -10.28 -22.72 4.49
N ASN A 31 -9.87 -21.79 5.37
CA ASN A 31 -10.24 -21.75 6.78
C ASN A 31 -11.50 -20.88 7.05
N GLY A 32 -12.03 -20.22 6.02
CA GLY A 32 -13.22 -19.38 6.08
C GLY A 32 -14.52 -20.16 6.19
N GLU A 33 -15.61 -19.42 6.32
CA GLU A 33 -16.98 -19.92 6.50
C GLU A 33 -17.91 -19.56 5.34
N THR A 34 -17.45 -18.72 4.41
CA THR A 34 -18.18 -18.31 3.21
C THR A 34 -18.74 -19.47 2.38
N GLY A 35 -18.12 -20.66 2.41
CA GLY A 35 -18.59 -21.85 1.68
C GLY A 35 -19.62 -22.73 2.39
N LYS A 36 -20.01 -22.43 3.65
CA LYS A 36 -20.87 -23.33 4.46
C LYS A 36 -22.26 -22.76 4.78
N ALA A 37 -22.47 -21.46 4.64
CA ALA A 37 -23.68 -20.80 5.14
C ALA A 37 -24.30 -19.75 4.19
N ASP A 38 -23.74 -19.56 2.99
CA ASP A 38 -24.05 -18.40 2.12
C ASP A 38 -24.03 -17.06 2.88
N LEU A 39 -23.26 -17.00 3.97
CA LEU A 39 -23.21 -15.89 4.91
C LEU A 39 -21.75 -15.60 5.24
N VAL A 40 -21.34 -14.35 5.03
CA VAL A 40 -20.05 -13.84 5.47
C VAL A 40 -20.13 -13.49 6.96
N THR A 41 -19.12 -13.89 7.71
CA THR A 41 -18.99 -13.64 9.14
C THR A 41 -17.80 -12.72 9.45
N GLN A 42 -17.75 -12.17 10.67
CA GLN A 42 -16.57 -11.46 11.19
C GLN A 42 -15.25 -12.26 11.08
N LYS A 43 -15.29 -13.59 11.11
CA LYS A 43 -14.09 -14.41 10.89
C LYS A 43 -13.59 -14.29 9.46
N ASP A 44 -14.49 -14.27 8.48
CA ASP A 44 -14.13 -14.07 7.07
C ASP A 44 -13.57 -12.67 6.83
N VAL A 45 -14.12 -11.65 7.51
CA VAL A 45 -13.57 -10.28 7.51
C VAL A 45 -12.13 -10.27 8.02
N TYR A 46 -11.85 -10.95 9.13
CA TYR A 46 -10.48 -11.07 9.66
C TYR A 46 -9.55 -11.75 8.64
N LEU A 47 -9.99 -12.84 8.00
CA LEU A 47 -9.21 -13.53 6.97
C LEU A 47 -8.95 -12.64 5.74
N ALA A 48 -9.92 -11.81 5.34
CA ALA A 48 -9.73 -10.85 4.24
C ALA A 48 -8.71 -9.76 4.60
N LYS A 49 -8.76 -9.24 5.83
CA LYS A 49 -7.76 -8.29 6.34
C LYS A 49 -6.36 -8.93 6.40
N GLU A 50 -6.25 -10.16 6.89
CA GLU A 50 -4.99 -10.92 6.95
C GLU A 50 -4.43 -11.20 5.56
N PHE A 51 -5.30 -11.60 4.62
CA PHE A 51 -4.93 -11.86 3.24
C PHE A 51 -4.28 -10.65 2.57
N LEU A 52 -4.89 -9.47 2.71
CA LEU A 52 -4.35 -8.23 2.15
C LEU A 52 -3.03 -7.79 2.80
N ALA A 53 -2.88 -7.98 4.11
CA ALA A 53 -1.62 -7.68 4.79
C ALA A 53 -0.48 -8.59 4.28
N LYS A 54 -0.71 -9.90 4.27
CA LYS A 54 0.30 -10.88 3.83
C LYS A 54 0.63 -10.79 2.34
N SER A 55 -0.34 -10.44 1.49
CA SER A 55 -0.08 -10.28 0.06
C SER A 55 0.92 -9.15 -0.21
N ALA A 56 0.87 -8.08 0.60
CA ALA A 56 1.84 -6.99 0.54
C ALA A 56 3.27 -7.45 0.89
N GLU A 57 3.41 -8.19 2.00
CA GLU A 57 4.67 -8.75 2.49
C GLU A 57 5.33 -9.69 1.47
N GLU A 58 4.54 -10.55 0.85
CA GLU A 58 5.05 -11.54 -0.11
C GLU A 58 5.42 -10.91 -1.46
N THR A 59 4.70 -9.88 -1.90
CA THR A 59 4.80 -9.39 -3.28
C THR A 59 5.54 -8.07 -3.46
N ASN A 60 5.74 -7.29 -2.39
CA ASN A 60 6.24 -5.91 -2.45
C ASN A 60 5.53 -5.09 -3.55
N PRO A 61 4.20 -4.90 -3.44
CA PRO A 61 3.38 -4.48 -4.55
C PRO A 61 3.76 -3.07 -5.02
N PRO A 62 3.66 -2.76 -6.33
CA PRO A 62 4.08 -1.50 -6.92
C PRO A 62 3.00 -0.41 -6.79
N VAL A 63 2.48 -0.24 -5.57
CA VAL A 63 1.32 0.59 -5.28
C VAL A 63 1.70 1.97 -4.76
N TRP A 64 0.79 2.92 -4.95
CA TRP A 64 0.88 4.27 -4.40
C TRP A 64 0.42 4.29 -2.94
N ALA A 65 0.84 5.28 -2.15
CA ALA A 65 0.37 5.45 -0.76
C ALA A 65 -1.16 5.52 -0.68
N SER A 66 -1.81 6.18 -1.65
CA SER A 66 -3.26 6.31 -1.73
C SER A 66 -4.00 4.98 -1.87
N TYR A 67 -3.34 3.91 -2.34
CA TYR A 67 -3.91 2.58 -2.35
C TYR A 67 -4.19 2.09 -0.93
N TRP A 68 -3.19 2.19 -0.04
CA TRP A 68 -3.31 1.79 1.35
C TRP A 68 -4.32 2.63 2.12
N GLU A 69 -4.36 3.95 1.83
CA GLU A 69 -5.40 4.81 2.37
C GLU A 69 -6.79 4.31 2.01
N HIS A 70 -6.98 3.97 0.74
CA HIS A 70 -8.25 3.52 0.21
C HIS A 70 -8.69 2.15 0.74
N VAL A 71 -7.82 1.13 0.68
CA VAL A 71 -8.19 -0.24 1.10
C VAL A 71 -8.33 -0.41 2.61
N ILE A 72 -7.90 0.57 3.42
CA ILE A 72 -8.15 0.59 4.87
C ILE A 72 -9.39 1.43 5.21
N LEU A 73 -9.61 2.54 4.50
CA LEU A 73 -10.72 3.45 4.76
C LEU A 73 -12.05 2.94 4.20
N ALA A 74 -12.06 2.41 2.97
CA ALA A 74 -13.28 1.96 2.31
C ALA A 74 -14.00 0.85 3.10
N PRO A 75 -13.34 -0.20 3.62
CA PRO A 75 -13.99 -1.20 4.46
C PRO A 75 -14.63 -0.60 5.71
N GLU A 76 -13.95 0.32 6.40
CA GLU A 76 -14.49 0.95 7.61
C GLU A 76 -15.71 1.83 7.29
N LEU A 77 -15.65 2.61 6.20
CA LEU A 77 -16.79 3.40 5.74
C LEU A 77 -17.98 2.50 5.41
N GLY A 78 -17.75 1.44 4.62
CA GLY A 78 -18.78 0.46 4.28
C GLY A 78 -19.37 -0.24 5.50
N ARG A 79 -18.54 -0.65 6.47
CA ARG A 79 -18.97 -1.28 7.73
C ARG A 79 -19.88 -0.36 8.55
N ARG A 80 -19.52 0.92 8.72
CA ARG A 80 -20.34 1.88 9.47
C ARG A 80 -21.66 2.16 8.77
N VAL A 81 -21.61 2.43 7.45
CA VAL A 81 -22.81 2.69 6.64
C VAL A 81 -23.74 1.49 6.63
N SER A 82 -23.23 0.28 6.40
CA SER A 82 -24.04 -0.94 6.37
C SER A 82 -24.61 -1.31 7.74
N LYS A 83 -23.86 -1.09 8.83
CA LYS A 83 -24.37 -1.28 10.18
C LYS A 83 -25.55 -0.34 10.47
N GLU A 84 -25.38 0.95 10.22
CA GLU A 84 -26.45 1.93 10.46
C GLU A 84 -27.63 1.72 9.50
N SER A 85 -27.37 1.26 8.27
CA SER A 85 -28.41 0.85 7.32
C SER A 85 -29.23 -0.33 7.85
N ALA A 86 -28.57 -1.35 8.40
CA ALA A 86 -29.23 -2.51 9.01
C ALA A 86 -30.05 -2.12 10.25
N ASP A 87 -29.53 -1.22 11.08
CA ASP A 87 -30.24 -0.67 12.24
C ASP A 87 -31.51 0.12 11.81
N ASN A 88 -31.51 0.69 10.61
CA ASN A 88 -32.65 1.35 9.98
C ASN A 88 -33.51 0.42 9.09
N GLY A 89 -33.33 -0.90 9.19
CA GLY A 89 -34.21 -1.89 8.56
C GLY A 89 -33.90 -2.21 7.09
N ILE A 90 -32.77 -1.73 6.54
CA ILE A 90 -32.29 -2.15 5.22
C ILE A 90 -31.73 -3.57 5.34
N ALA A 91 -32.18 -4.47 4.45
CA ALA A 91 -31.65 -5.83 4.38
C ALA A 91 -30.23 -5.85 3.79
N VAL A 92 -29.22 -5.68 4.64
CA VAL A 92 -27.79 -5.75 4.30
C VAL A 92 -27.02 -6.43 5.43
N ASN A 93 -26.00 -7.22 5.09
CA ASN A 93 -25.07 -7.81 6.06
C ASN A 93 -23.80 -6.92 6.16
N PRO A 94 -23.54 -6.28 7.33
CA PRO A 94 -22.35 -5.45 7.49
C PRO A 94 -21.02 -6.21 7.33
N ASP A 95 -20.97 -7.47 7.75
CA ASP A 95 -19.77 -8.31 7.64
C ASP A 95 -19.45 -8.60 6.17
N GLU A 96 -20.48 -8.83 5.36
CA GLU A 96 -20.35 -9.04 3.91
C GLU A 96 -19.83 -7.78 3.21
N VAL A 97 -20.38 -6.61 3.53
CA VAL A 97 -19.92 -5.33 2.96
C VAL A 97 -18.45 -5.08 3.30
N GLU A 98 -18.07 -5.26 4.57
CA GLU A 98 -16.68 -5.07 5.01
C GLU A 98 -15.73 -6.06 4.34
N PHE A 99 -16.08 -7.35 4.31
CA PHE A 99 -15.31 -8.41 3.66
C PHE A 99 -15.05 -8.10 2.19
N LEU A 100 -16.10 -7.74 1.44
CA LEU A 100 -15.97 -7.43 0.02
C LEU A 100 -15.06 -6.21 -0.20
N LEU A 101 -15.17 -5.18 0.66
CA LEU A 101 -14.34 -3.98 0.56
C LEU A 101 -12.88 -4.22 0.96
N TRP A 102 -12.56 -5.23 1.78
CA TRP A 102 -11.15 -5.62 1.96
C TRP A 102 -10.53 -6.22 0.68
N LEU A 103 -11.37 -6.78 -0.20
CA LEU A 103 -10.94 -7.56 -1.35
C LEU A 103 -11.10 -6.83 -2.69
N HIS A 104 -11.91 -5.77 -2.75
CA HIS A 104 -12.37 -5.15 -4.00
C HIS A 104 -11.24 -4.70 -4.93
N ASP A 105 -10.09 -4.30 -4.35
CA ASP A 105 -8.97 -3.72 -5.09
C ASP A 105 -7.69 -4.58 -5.04
N VAL A 106 -7.80 -5.88 -4.71
CA VAL A 106 -6.65 -6.82 -4.66
C VAL A 106 -5.88 -6.88 -5.98
N GLY A 107 -6.55 -6.70 -7.12
CA GLY A 107 -5.91 -6.71 -8.43
C GLY A 107 -4.87 -5.60 -8.63
N VAL A 108 -4.93 -4.51 -7.85
CA VAL A 108 -3.97 -3.40 -7.89
C VAL A 108 -2.57 -3.85 -7.48
N GLU A 109 -2.46 -4.81 -6.55
CA GLU A 109 -1.17 -5.35 -6.11
C GLU A 109 -0.45 -6.09 -7.24
N VAL A 110 -1.20 -6.69 -8.17
CA VAL A 110 -0.65 -7.29 -9.38
C VAL A 110 -0.33 -6.21 -10.41
N THR A 111 -1.30 -5.35 -10.71
CA THR A 111 -1.16 -4.30 -11.73
C THR A 111 -2.10 -3.11 -11.47
N PRO A 112 -1.61 -1.86 -11.56
CA PRO A 112 -2.44 -0.67 -11.37
C PRO A 112 -3.25 -0.28 -12.63
N ARG A 113 -3.30 -1.14 -13.66
CA ARG A 113 -3.93 -0.84 -14.95
C ARG A 113 -5.45 -0.84 -14.85
N TYR A 114 -6.08 0.21 -15.38
CA TYR A 114 -7.53 0.40 -15.34
C TYR A 114 -8.30 -0.78 -15.96
N LEU A 115 -9.37 -1.25 -15.30
CA LEU A 115 -10.20 -2.41 -15.67
C LEU A 115 -9.45 -3.76 -15.73
N ARG A 116 -8.16 -3.77 -16.07
CA ARG A 116 -7.30 -4.95 -16.01
C ARG A 116 -7.11 -5.39 -14.55
N LYS A 117 -6.95 -4.44 -13.63
CA LYS A 117 -6.91 -4.70 -12.18
C LYS A 117 -8.18 -5.42 -11.70
N ASP A 118 -9.36 -4.94 -12.12
CA ASP A 118 -10.65 -5.51 -11.69
C ASP A 118 -10.79 -6.96 -12.19
N PHE A 119 -10.48 -7.18 -13.48
CA PHE A 119 -10.50 -8.54 -14.06
C PHE A 119 -9.54 -9.49 -13.35
N ILE A 120 -8.31 -9.04 -13.05
CA ILE A 120 -7.32 -9.87 -12.34
C ILE A 120 -7.79 -10.15 -10.91
N GLY A 121 -8.32 -9.14 -10.22
CA GLY A 121 -8.89 -9.26 -8.89
C GLY A 121 -9.98 -10.32 -8.84
N ASP A 122 -10.98 -10.24 -9.73
CA ASP A 122 -12.05 -11.25 -9.83
C ASP A 122 -11.47 -12.67 -10.00
N GLN A 123 -10.46 -12.83 -10.86
CA GLN A 123 -9.84 -14.14 -11.07
C GLN A 123 -9.08 -14.65 -9.85
N ILE A 124 -8.41 -13.77 -9.09
CA ILE A 124 -7.74 -14.11 -7.84
C ILE A 124 -8.78 -14.61 -6.84
N LEU A 125 -9.84 -13.83 -6.60
CA LEU A 125 -10.85 -14.13 -5.59
C LEU A 125 -11.61 -15.42 -5.90
N ILE A 126 -11.99 -15.64 -7.16
CA ILE A 126 -12.63 -16.90 -7.60
C ILE A 126 -11.68 -18.09 -7.37
N LYS A 127 -10.39 -17.95 -7.72
CA LYS A 127 -9.42 -19.05 -7.55
C LYS A 127 -9.00 -19.28 -6.10
N ALA A 128 -9.15 -18.26 -5.25
CA ALA A 128 -8.98 -18.36 -3.81
C ALA A 128 -10.14 -19.12 -3.13
N GLY A 129 -11.22 -19.43 -3.87
CA GLY A 129 -12.35 -20.23 -3.39
C GLY A 129 -13.51 -19.42 -2.84
N ILE A 130 -13.54 -18.11 -3.08
CA ILE A 130 -14.67 -17.26 -2.66
C ILE A 130 -15.87 -17.52 -3.59
N PRO A 131 -17.07 -17.82 -3.05
CA PRO A 131 -18.26 -18.05 -3.87
C PRO A 131 -18.62 -16.86 -4.74
N ARG A 132 -19.12 -17.13 -5.96
CA ARG A 132 -19.48 -16.06 -6.92
C ARG A 132 -20.65 -15.22 -6.41
N GLU A 133 -21.56 -15.84 -5.70
CA GLU A 133 -22.75 -15.26 -5.09
C GLU A 133 -22.38 -14.16 -4.09
N ILE A 134 -21.29 -14.37 -3.33
CA ILE A 134 -20.73 -13.35 -2.44
C ILE A 134 -20.05 -12.24 -3.25
N LEU A 135 -19.25 -12.60 -4.27
CA LEU A 135 -18.57 -11.62 -5.13
C LEU A 135 -19.54 -10.75 -5.95
N GLU A 136 -20.78 -11.20 -6.19
CA GLU A 136 -21.83 -10.39 -6.80
C GLU A 136 -22.21 -9.17 -5.96
N GLY A 137 -21.87 -9.13 -4.67
CA GLY A 137 -22.00 -7.94 -3.83
C GLY A 137 -21.03 -6.79 -4.22
N LEU A 138 -19.98 -7.08 -4.99
CA LEU A 138 -19.12 -6.06 -5.59
C LEU A 138 -19.78 -5.43 -6.81
N SER A 139 -19.55 -4.14 -7.01
CA SER A 139 -19.99 -3.45 -8.22
C SER A 139 -19.15 -3.86 -9.43
N SER A 140 -19.80 -4.40 -10.45
CA SER A 140 -19.13 -4.76 -11.71
C SER A 140 -18.87 -3.53 -12.58
N THR A 141 -17.60 -3.12 -12.69
CA THR A 141 -17.14 -2.08 -13.63
C THR A 141 -17.57 -2.36 -15.07
N HIS A 142 -17.56 -3.64 -15.47
CA HIS A 142 -18.01 -4.05 -16.81
C HIS A 142 -19.51 -3.80 -17.00
N ARG A 143 -20.37 -4.24 -16.06
CA ARG A 143 -21.83 -4.00 -16.13
C ARG A 143 -22.13 -2.50 -16.14
N LEU A 144 -21.48 -1.73 -15.28
CA LEU A 144 -21.60 -0.27 -15.24
C LEU A 144 -21.32 0.35 -16.62
N MET A 145 -20.23 -0.04 -17.28
CA MET A 145 -19.89 0.49 -18.61
C MET A 145 -20.92 0.11 -19.68
N VAL A 146 -21.42 -1.13 -19.68
CA VAL A 146 -22.46 -1.58 -20.62
C VAL A 146 -23.75 -0.79 -20.41
N GLU A 147 -24.15 -0.56 -19.16
CA GLU A 147 -25.35 0.24 -18.85
C GLU A 147 -25.17 1.72 -19.20
N ALA A 148 -23.97 2.27 -19.02
CA ALA A 148 -23.65 3.65 -19.35
C ALA A 148 -23.78 3.96 -20.85
N GLU A 149 -23.53 2.98 -21.74
CA GLU A 149 -23.75 3.15 -23.18
C GLU A 149 -25.20 3.50 -23.52
N LYS A 150 -26.17 2.96 -22.77
CA LYS A 150 -27.60 3.18 -23.00
C LYS A 150 -28.03 4.62 -22.72
N LEU A 151 -27.23 5.38 -21.98
CA LEU A 151 -27.45 6.80 -21.71
C LEU A 151 -27.24 7.67 -22.95
N GLN A 152 -26.47 7.20 -23.94
CA GLN A 152 -26.19 7.93 -25.19
C GLN A 152 -25.70 9.37 -24.97
N LEU A 153 -24.84 9.57 -23.96
CA LEU A 153 -24.40 10.88 -23.47
C LEU A 153 -23.76 11.75 -24.56
N THR A 154 -23.93 13.06 -24.42
CA THR A 154 -23.19 14.06 -25.19
C THR A 154 -21.77 14.26 -24.63
N ASP A 155 -20.89 14.87 -25.43
CA ASP A 155 -19.54 15.22 -24.97
C ASP A 155 -19.55 16.14 -23.72
N SER A 156 -20.51 17.05 -23.64
CA SER A 156 -20.66 17.97 -22.49
C SER A 156 -21.15 17.23 -21.24
N GLN A 157 -22.07 16.28 -21.39
CA GLN A 157 -22.55 15.46 -20.28
C GLN A 157 -21.46 14.54 -19.75
N ILE A 158 -20.57 14.05 -20.62
CA ILE A 158 -19.44 13.20 -20.22
C ILE A 158 -18.41 13.95 -19.40
N ARG A 159 -18.19 15.22 -19.70
CA ARG A 159 -17.37 16.09 -18.85
C ARG A 159 -18.11 16.51 -17.57
N LEU A 160 -19.33 16.04 -17.36
CA LEU A 160 -20.23 16.45 -16.27
C LEU A 160 -20.41 17.98 -16.25
N ASP A 161 -20.41 18.62 -17.42
CA ASP A 161 -20.62 20.06 -17.58
C ASP A 161 -22.12 20.38 -17.79
N GLU A 162 -22.87 19.40 -18.28
CA GLU A 162 -24.30 19.47 -18.52
C GLU A 162 -25.05 18.41 -17.71
N LYS A 163 -26.30 18.70 -17.34
CA LYS A 163 -27.17 17.76 -16.63
C LYS A 163 -27.70 16.67 -17.57
N LEU A 164 -28.05 15.53 -17.00
CA LEU A 164 -28.80 14.49 -17.71
C LEU A 164 -30.23 14.97 -18.01
N ASP A 165 -30.74 14.58 -19.17
CA ASP A 165 -32.15 14.76 -19.51
C ASP A 165 -33.06 13.80 -18.73
N VAL A 166 -34.37 13.92 -18.92
CA VAL A 166 -35.37 13.12 -18.20
C VAL A 166 -35.28 11.63 -18.52
N GLU A 167 -35.00 11.26 -19.77
CA GLU A 167 -34.90 9.86 -20.18
C GLU A 167 -33.62 9.22 -19.63
N GLN A 168 -32.49 9.95 -19.70
CA GLN A 168 -31.22 9.52 -19.15
C GLN A 168 -31.30 9.34 -17.63
N LYS A 169 -31.97 10.25 -16.90
CA LYS A 169 -32.20 10.08 -15.46
C LYS A 169 -33.00 8.82 -15.15
N ARG A 170 -34.05 8.52 -15.92
CA ARG A 170 -34.81 7.25 -15.74
C ARG A 170 -33.95 6.01 -15.97
N LYS A 171 -32.98 6.06 -16.89
CA LYS A 171 -32.03 4.95 -17.10
C LYS A 171 -31.06 4.80 -15.93
N VAL A 172 -30.61 5.91 -15.33
CA VAL A 172 -29.85 5.89 -14.08
C VAL A 172 -30.69 5.29 -12.95
N ASP A 173 -31.95 5.71 -12.79
CA ASP A 173 -32.88 5.17 -11.78
C ASP A 173 -33.03 3.65 -11.96
N TYR A 174 -33.29 3.20 -13.19
CA TYR A 174 -33.41 1.77 -13.51
C TYR A 174 -32.14 0.99 -13.16
N TYR A 175 -30.96 1.53 -13.47
CA TYR A 175 -29.70 0.90 -13.09
C TYR A 175 -29.56 0.82 -11.56
N PHE A 176 -29.80 1.92 -10.84
CA PHE A 176 -29.73 1.99 -9.39
C PHE A 176 -30.70 1.00 -8.70
N ASP A 177 -31.93 0.91 -9.20
CA ASP A 177 -32.95 -0.02 -8.71
C ASP A 177 -32.58 -1.49 -8.98
N SER A 178 -31.74 -1.75 -9.97
CA SER A 178 -31.21 -3.08 -10.27
C SER A 178 -30.01 -3.51 -9.43
N LEU A 179 -29.54 -2.66 -8.51
CA LEU A 179 -28.46 -2.94 -7.57
C LEU A 179 -29.02 -3.37 -6.21
N SER A 180 -28.41 -4.38 -5.59
CA SER A 180 -28.71 -4.76 -4.20
C SER A 180 -28.25 -3.68 -3.21
N PRO A 181 -28.80 -3.65 -1.98
CA PRO A 181 -28.28 -2.78 -0.91
C PRO A 181 -26.77 -2.93 -0.69
N THR A 182 -26.27 -4.18 -0.66
CA THR A 182 -24.83 -4.48 -0.60
C THR A 182 -24.07 -3.79 -1.73
N GLN A 183 -24.51 -3.97 -2.99
CA GLN A 183 -23.86 -3.34 -4.15
C GLN A 183 -23.86 -1.81 -4.08
N ARG A 184 -24.96 -1.19 -3.63
CA ARG A 184 -25.05 0.27 -3.48
C ARG A 184 -24.03 0.78 -2.47
N ILE A 185 -23.92 0.11 -1.32
CA ILE A 185 -23.04 0.52 -0.22
C ILE A 185 -21.57 0.22 -0.56
N THR A 186 -21.25 -0.94 -1.14
CA THR A 186 -19.87 -1.24 -1.57
C THR A 186 -19.42 -0.26 -2.65
N ASN A 187 -20.29 0.10 -3.59
CA ASN A 187 -20.00 1.11 -4.60
C ASN A 187 -19.71 2.50 -4.01
N LEU A 188 -20.57 2.95 -3.09
CA LEU A 188 -20.39 4.20 -2.34
C LEU A 188 -19.05 4.20 -1.60
N ALA A 189 -18.77 3.13 -0.86
CA ALA A 189 -17.58 3.03 -0.03
C ALA A 189 -16.28 2.92 -0.86
N ASP A 190 -16.29 2.21 -1.98
CA ASP A 190 -15.16 2.24 -2.92
C ASP A 190 -14.92 3.69 -3.40
N ASN A 191 -15.95 4.38 -3.85
CA ASN A 191 -15.76 5.68 -4.49
C ASN A 191 -15.50 6.84 -3.52
N LEU A 192 -16.10 6.84 -2.33
CA LEU A 192 -15.97 7.90 -1.32
C LEU A 192 -15.03 7.52 -0.17
N GLY A 193 -14.65 6.24 -0.02
CA GLY A 193 -13.61 5.77 0.89
C GLY A 193 -12.20 6.08 0.36
N LYS A 194 -11.99 7.32 -0.06
CA LYS A 194 -10.77 7.87 -0.65
C LYS A 194 -10.46 9.22 0.01
N ARG A 195 -9.20 9.66 -0.13
CA ARG A 195 -8.72 10.94 0.41
C ARG A 195 -8.11 11.83 -0.67
N ASP A 196 -8.30 13.14 -0.52
CA ASP A 196 -7.53 14.18 -1.20
C ASP A 196 -6.91 15.14 -0.17
N GLU A 197 -6.40 16.27 -0.65
CA GLU A 197 -5.78 17.32 0.16
C GLU A 197 -6.73 17.95 1.19
N ASP A 198 -8.05 17.87 0.96
CA ASP A 198 -9.09 18.44 1.82
C ASP A 198 -9.68 17.41 2.81
N GLY A 199 -9.24 16.15 2.74
CA GLY A 199 -9.67 15.07 3.63
C GLY A 199 -10.41 13.95 2.89
N LEU A 200 -11.50 13.45 3.47
CA LEU A 200 -12.31 12.41 2.82
C LEU A 200 -13.01 12.95 1.58
N PHE A 201 -13.15 12.11 0.56
CA PHE A 201 -13.85 12.46 -0.67
C PHE A 201 -15.31 12.87 -0.40
N THR A 202 -15.63 14.10 -0.76
CA THR A 202 -17.01 14.57 -0.92
C THR A 202 -17.55 14.16 -2.29
N LEU A 203 -18.86 14.28 -2.51
CA LEU A 203 -19.45 14.08 -3.85
C LEU A 203 -18.85 15.04 -4.90
N GLU A 204 -18.50 16.26 -4.52
CA GLU A 204 -17.88 17.23 -5.43
C GLU A 204 -16.42 16.87 -5.72
N ALA A 205 -15.65 16.46 -4.70
CA ALA A 205 -14.29 15.93 -4.89
C ALA A 205 -14.30 14.71 -5.82
N PHE A 206 -15.26 13.80 -5.61
CA PHE A 206 -15.47 12.63 -6.46
C PHE A 206 -15.81 13.02 -7.90
N ARG A 207 -16.71 14.00 -8.09
CA ARG A 207 -17.04 14.54 -9.42
C ARG A 207 -15.81 15.08 -10.13
N LYS A 208 -14.98 15.87 -9.44
CA LYS A 208 -13.71 16.42 -9.97
C LYS A 208 -12.73 15.30 -10.31
N TYR A 209 -12.60 14.30 -9.44
CA TYR A 209 -11.74 13.13 -9.65
C TYR A 209 -12.12 12.36 -10.92
N LEU A 210 -13.41 12.13 -11.16
CA LEU A 210 -13.91 11.47 -12.37
C LEU A 210 -13.61 12.27 -13.64
N LYS A 211 -13.71 13.61 -13.62
CA LYS A 211 -13.35 14.46 -14.77
C LYS A 211 -11.88 14.30 -15.20
N THR A 212 -10.98 13.95 -14.28
CA THR A 212 -9.55 13.75 -14.57
C THR A 212 -9.20 12.32 -15.00
N GLN A 213 -10.18 11.40 -15.07
CA GLN A 213 -9.91 9.99 -15.36
C GLN A 213 -9.20 9.79 -16.70
N GLU A 214 -9.59 10.54 -17.73
CA GLU A 214 -8.99 10.46 -19.07
C GLU A 214 -7.58 11.07 -19.16
N THR A 215 -7.16 11.87 -18.17
CA THR A 215 -5.77 12.34 -18.07
C THR A 215 -4.88 11.38 -17.29
N ARG A 216 -5.47 10.47 -16.51
CA ARG A 216 -4.75 9.53 -15.63
C ARG A 216 -4.41 8.21 -16.30
N TYR A 217 -5.18 7.80 -17.32
CA TYR A 217 -5.01 6.52 -18.00
C TYR A 217 -4.68 6.70 -19.48
N SER A 218 -3.97 5.71 -20.03
CA SER A 218 -3.61 5.71 -21.45
C SER A 218 -4.86 5.65 -22.35
N LYS A 219 -4.74 6.31 -23.51
CA LYS A 219 -5.73 6.29 -24.60
C LYS A 219 -5.55 5.12 -25.57
N SER A 220 -4.57 4.27 -25.32
CA SER A 220 -4.38 3.02 -26.03
C SER A 220 -3.76 1.99 -25.09
N SER A 221 -4.05 0.72 -25.33
CA SER A 221 -3.48 -0.35 -24.53
C SER A 221 -3.16 -1.58 -25.39
N PRO A 222 -2.11 -2.34 -25.07
CA PRO A 222 -1.94 -3.68 -25.60
C PRO A 222 -3.09 -4.63 -25.20
N TRP A 223 -3.73 -4.41 -24.04
CA TRP A 223 -4.68 -5.36 -23.48
C TRP A 223 -6.09 -5.15 -24.05
N SER A 224 -6.74 -6.24 -24.45
CA SER A 224 -8.10 -6.21 -25.00
C SER A 224 -9.12 -5.65 -24.01
N THR A 225 -8.98 -5.94 -22.72
CA THR A 225 -9.86 -5.43 -21.66
C THR A 225 -9.77 -3.90 -21.56
N GLU A 226 -8.55 -3.35 -21.56
CA GLU A 226 -8.35 -1.90 -21.52
C GLU A 226 -8.85 -1.24 -22.81
N ASN A 227 -8.52 -1.79 -23.98
CA ASN A 227 -9.01 -1.29 -25.26
C ASN A 227 -10.53 -1.32 -25.37
N TRP A 228 -11.18 -2.35 -24.82
CA TRP A 228 -12.63 -2.42 -24.77
C TRP A 228 -13.22 -1.22 -24.00
N SER A 229 -12.61 -0.82 -22.88
CA SER A 229 -13.01 0.38 -22.11
C SER A 229 -12.76 1.70 -22.84
N ILE A 230 -11.74 1.75 -23.70
CA ILE A 230 -11.34 2.94 -24.48
C ILE A 230 -12.19 3.07 -25.75
N ALA A 231 -12.65 1.95 -26.31
CA ALA A 231 -13.44 1.96 -27.51
C ALA A 231 -14.87 2.46 -27.23
N SER A 232 -15.50 3.00 -28.26
CA SER A 232 -16.94 3.14 -28.36
C SER A 232 -17.49 2.05 -29.30
N PRO A 233 -18.61 1.39 -28.97
CA PRO A 233 -19.27 0.48 -29.92
C PRO A 233 -19.94 1.21 -31.08
N THR A 234 -20.12 2.53 -30.99
CA THR A 234 -20.86 3.33 -31.97
C THR A 234 -19.98 4.48 -32.46
N GLU A 235 -19.82 4.58 -33.77
CA GLU A 235 -19.05 5.65 -34.40
C GLU A 235 -19.61 7.03 -34.01
N GLY A 236 -18.72 7.97 -33.67
CA GLY A 236 -19.10 9.30 -33.20
C GLY A 236 -19.70 9.34 -31.79
N LYS A 237 -19.77 8.21 -31.07
CA LYS A 237 -20.13 8.18 -29.65
C LYS A 237 -18.89 8.13 -28.75
N PRO A 238 -18.99 8.66 -27.52
CA PRO A 238 -17.87 8.67 -26.60
C PRO A 238 -17.47 7.26 -26.13
N SER A 239 -16.25 7.13 -25.62
CA SER A 239 -15.73 5.86 -25.10
C SER A 239 -16.50 5.38 -23.85
N ARG A 240 -16.49 4.07 -23.61
CA ARG A 240 -17.19 3.46 -22.46
C ARG A 240 -16.73 4.00 -21.12
N ARG A 241 -15.42 4.23 -20.97
CA ARG A 241 -14.82 4.66 -19.70
C ARG A 241 -15.40 5.98 -19.18
N PRO A 242 -15.39 7.09 -19.93
CA PRO A 242 -15.91 8.36 -19.43
C PRO A 242 -17.44 8.38 -19.36
N ALA A 243 -18.16 7.58 -20.17
CA ALA A 243 -19.59 7.34 -19.96
C ALA A 243 -19.88 6.60 -18.64
N GLY A 244 -19.09 5.57 -18.34
CA GLY A 244 -19.12 4.83 -17.08
C GLY A 244 -18.89 5.74 -15.89
N ALA A 245 -17.93 6.67 -15.98
CA ALA A 245 -17.68 7.67 -14.94
C ALA A 245 -18.92 8.53 -14.63
N VAL A 246 -19.70 8.91 -15.64
CA VAL A 246 -20.96 9.66 -15.43
C VAL A 246 -21.99 8.81 -14.69
N LEU A 247 -22.25 7.58 -15.15
CA LEU A 247 -23.21 6.70 -14.48
C LEU A 247 -22.77 6.41 -13.03
N GLN A 248 -21.47 6.24 -12.83
CA GLN A 248 -20.85 6.02 -11.53
C GLN A 248 -21.08 7.19 -10.57
N TYR A 249 -20.90 8.43 -11.05
CA TYR A 249 -21.19 9.63 -10.27
C TYR A 249 -22.65 9.67 -9.80
N PHE A 250 -23.60 9.51 -10.72
CA PHE A 250 -25.02 9.59 -10.37
C PHE A 250 -25.49 8.42 -9.52
N THR A 251 -24.93 7.23 -9.69
CA THR A 251 -25.23 6.06 -8.84
C THR A 251 -24.79 6.32 -7.39
N VAL A 252 -23.57 6.83 -7.18
CA VAL A 252 -23.05 7.16 -5.84
C VAL A 252 -23.87 8.29 -5.21
N ALA A 253 -24.18 9.35 -5.96
CA ALA A 253 -25.02 10.45 -5.47
C ALA A 253 -26.41 9.95 -5.01
N LYS A 254 -27.02 9.06 -5.78
CA LYS A 254 -28.29 8.41 -5.42
C LYS A 254 -28.19 7.50 -4.22
N THR A 255 -27.07 6.80 -4.03
CA THR A 255 -26.85 6.02 -2.81
C THR A 255 -26.85 6.94 -1.58
N VAL A 256 -26.21 8.12 -1.65
CA VAL A 256 -26.24 9.09 -0.54
C VAL A 256 -27.67 9.56 -0.27
N GLU A 257 -28.41 9.97 -1.30
CA GLU A 257 -29.82 10.38 -1.17
C GLU A 257 -30.68 9.27 -0.53
N TRP A 258 -30.54 8.04 -1.02
CA TRP A 258 -31.25 6.87 -0.50
C TRP A 258 -30.90 6.57 0.97
N LEU A 259 -29.64 6.69 1.36
CA LEU A 259 -29.23 6.50 2.76
C LEU A 259 -29.85 7.56 3.69
N GLU A 260 -29.85 8.82 3.26
CA GLU A 260 -30.47 9.92 4.01
C GLU A 260 -31.99 9.72 4.15
N GLU A 261 -32.68 9.29 3.08
CA GLU A 261 -34.11 8.94 3.10
C GLU A 261 -34.42 7.80 4.08
N MET A 262 -33.49 6.86 4.25
CA MET A 262 -33.61 5.73 5.18
C MET A 262 -33.14 6.07 6.60
N GLY A 263 -32.74 7.31 6.88
CA GLY A 263 -32.36 7.76 8.22
C GLY A 263 -30.92 7.45 8.64
N VAL A 264 -30.03 7.14 7.69
CA VAL A 264 -28.60 6.93 7.96
C VAL A 264 -27.86 8.28 7.96
N ASP A 265 -27.16 8.63 9.05
CA ASP A 265 -26.33 9.85 9.16
C ASP A 265 -24.97 9.66 8.45
N PHE A 266 -25.03 9.54 7.12
CA PHE A 266 -23.84 9.39 6.28
C PHE A 266 -22.81 10.51 6.52
N ASN A 267 -23.29 11.75 6.66
CA ASN A 267 -22.42 12.90 6.92
C ASN A 267 -21.75 12.82 8.31
N GLY A 268 -22.44 12.30 9.32
CA GLY A 268 -21.86 12.00 10.64
C GLY A 268 -20.77 10.94 10.56
N ILE A 269 -21.03 9.83 9.87
CA ILE A 269 -20.04 8.78 9.63
C ILE A 269 -18.79 9.37 8.97
N CYS A 270 -18.94 10.17 7.91
CA CYS A 270 -17.82 10.82 7.23
C CYS A 270 -17.04 11.77 8.16
N ARG A 271 -17.72 12.59 8.98
CA ARG A 271 -17.03 13.47 9.95
C ARG A 271 -16.17 12.68 10.92
N ASP A 272 -16.69 11.57 11.44
CA ASP A 272 -15.98 10.70 12.39
C ASP A 272 -14.77 9.99 11.77
N LEU A 273 -14.77 9.82 10.45
CA LEU A 273 -13.69 9.20 9.68
C LEU A 273 -12.67 10.21 9.14
N SER A 274 -12.79 11.50 9.48
CA SER A 274 -11.97 12.59 8.91
C SER A 274 -10.45 12.41 9.07
N ASP A 275 -9.96 11.75 10.12
CA ASP A 275 -8.54 11.32 10.31
C ASP A 275 -8.37 9.78 10.38
N TYR A 276 -9.38 9.03 9.92
CA TYR A 276 -9.29 7.58 9.80
C TYR A 276 -8.53 7.20 8.52
N GLY A 277 -7.42 6.48 8.68
CA GLY A 277 -6.57 6.02 7.59
C GLY A 277 -5.21 5.55 8.12
N PRO A 278 -4.39 4.93 7.26
CA PRO A 278 -3.07 4.48 7.65
C PRO A 278 -2.12 5.64 7.94
N ARG A 279 -1.12 5.37 8.77
CA ARG A 279 0.06 6.21 8.96
C ARG A 279 1.26 5.41 8.47
N PHE A 280 2.21 6.06 7.81
CA PHE A 280 3.34 5.37 7.20
C PHE A 280 4.64 5.67 7.95
N VAL A 281 5.43 4.64 8.21
CA VAL A 281 6.81 4.81 8.68
C VAL A 281 7.73 4.09 7.72
N THR A 282 8.52 4.85 6.97
CA THR A 282 9.54 4.31 6.06
C THR A 282 10.86 4.19 6.80
N VAL A 283 11.35 2.97 6.99
CA VAL A 283 12.66 2.69 7.57
C VAL A 283 13.67 2.47 6.45
N VAL A 284 14.73 3.26 6.42
CA VAL A 284 15.74 3.28 5.35
C VAL A 284 17.11 2.95 5.92
N ARG A 285 17.76 1.94 5.36
CA ARG A 285 19.18 1.71 5.65
C ARG A 285 20.03 2.68 4.84
N HIS A 286 21.04 3.27 5.48
CA HIS A 286 22.04 4.11 4.79
C HIS A 286 22.56 3.45 3.50
N GLY A 287 23.00 4.27 2.55
CA GLY A 287 23.55 3.77 1.28
C GLY A 287 24.94 3.14 1.41
N GLU A 288 25.46 2.64 0.30
CA GLU A 288 26.80 2.05 0.19
C GLU A 288 27.90 3.00 0.69
N LEU A 289 28.86 2.45 1.43
CA LEU A 289 29.85 3.22 2.19
C LEU A 289 31.18 3.30 1.46
N ASP A 290 31.92 4.39 1.67
CA ASP A 290 33.33 4.47 1.32
C ASP A 290 34.18 4.08 2.55
N ASN A 291 34.68 2.85 2.57
CA ASN A 291 35.54 2.32 3.64
C ASN A 291 36.90 1.92 3.06
N PRO A 292 37.78 2.90 2.75
CA PRO A 292 39.03 2.64 2.03
C PRO A 292 40.03 1.80 2.84
N LYS A 293 39.97 1.87 4.17
CA LYS A 293 40.83 1.08 5.07
C LYS A 293 40.35 -0.36 5.25
N GLY A 294 39.11 -0.66 4.84
CA GLY A 294 38.50 -1.98 4.96
C GLY A 294 38.41 -2.50 6.39
N ILE A 295 38.33 -1.59 7.37
CA ILE A 295 38.23 -1.93 8.81
C ILE A 295 36.78 -2.11 9.22
N VAL A 296 36.52 -2.88 10.28
CA VAL A 296 35.22 -2.85 10.95
C VAL A 296 35.10 -1.50 11.66
N TYR A 297 34.04 -0.75 11.35
CA TYR A 297 33.77 0.56 11.95
C TYR A 297 32.80 0.44 13.12
N ASN A 298 32.62 1.54 13.84
CA ASN A 298 31.70 1.66 14.96
C ASN A 298 30.88 2.97 14.85
N ARG A 299 30.33 3.42 15.97
CA ARG A 299 29.79 4.77 16.14
C ARG A 299 30.88 5.80 15.99
N ASP A 300 30.59 6.88 15.29
CA ASP A 300 31.55 7.94 14.94
C ASP A 300 32.24 8.52 16.18
N ASN A 301 31.52 8.63 17.31
CA ASN A 301 32.06 9.16 18.57
C ASN A 301 33.10 8.26 19.26
N LEU A 302 33.26 7.01 18.81
CA LEU A 302 34.26 6.06 19.29
C LEU A 302 35.39 5.82 18.29
N MET A 303 35.33 6.49 17.13
CA MET A 303 36.29 6.33 16.05
C MET A 303 37.30 7.47 16.02
N ASP A 304 38.50 7.17 15.51
CA ASP A 304 39.43 8.22 15.08
C ASP A 304 38.76 9.06 13.98
N PRO A 305 38.86 10.40 14.00
CA PRO A 305 38.29 11.26 12.97
C PRO A 305 38.71 10.89 11.54
N ASN A 306 39.89 10.30 11.35
CA ASN A 306 40.39 9.83 10.05
C ASN A 306 39.83 8.46 9.62
N ASP A 307 39.05 7.81 10.49
CA ASP A 307 38.36 6.54 10.23
C ASP A 307 36.87 6.72 10.00
N ILE A 308 36.30 7.92 10.23
CA ILE A 308 34.86 8.20 10.02
C ILE A 308 34.45 7.75 8.62
N ILE A 309 33.38 6.96 8.57
CA ILE A 309 32.92 6.33 7.34
C ILE A 309 31.85 7.20 6.68
N HIS A 310 32.13 7.58 5.43
CA HIS A 310 31.27 8.40 4.61
C HIS A 310 30.47 7.57 3.61
N LEU A 311 29.45 8.19 3.03
CA LEU A 311 28.67 7.64 1.95
C LEU A 311 29.46 7.68 0.63
N SER A 312 29.52 6.55 -0.06
CA SER A 312 30.13 6.48 -1.40
C SER A 312 29.26 7.14 -2.47
N ILE A 313 29.80 7.31 -3.68
CA ILE A 313 29.02 7.76 -4.85
C ILE A 313 27.84 6.80 -5.10
N GLN A 314 28.09 5.49 -5.04
CA GLN A 314 27.05 4.47 -5.19
C GLN A 314 25.98 4.60 -4.09
N GLY A 315 26.38 4.91 -2.85
CA GLY A 315 25.45 5.11 -1.74
C GLY A 315 24.55 6.34 -1.95
N LYS A 316 25.10 7.42 -2.49
CA LYS A 316 24.32 8.60 -2.91
C LYS A 316 23.31 8.25 -4.01
N ASP A 317 23.72 7.47 -5.01
CA ASP A 317 22.81 7.01 -6.07
C ASP A 317 21.69 6.11 -5.56
N GLN A 318 21.96 5.26 -4.57
CA GLN A 318 20.94 4.47 -3.91
C GLN A 318 19.91 5.36 -3.19
N MET A 319 20.36 6.38 -2.46
CA MET A 319 19.46 7.32 -1.76
C MET A 319 18.61 8.13 -2.74
N ARG A 320 19.17 8.54 -3.88
CA ARG A 320 18.39 9.18 -4.96
C ARG A 320 17.28 8.26 -5.47
N GLN A 321 17.56 6.97 -5.64
CA GLN A 321 16.56 5.99 -6.07
C GLN A 321 15.46 5.77 -5.03
N VAL A 322 15.80 5.74 -3.73
CA VAL A 322 14.80 5.67 -2.65
C VAL A 322 13.89 6.91 -2.67
N ALA A 323 14.47 8.11 -2.74
CA ALA A 323 13.70 9.36 -2.82
C ALA A 323 12.79 9.40 -4.06
N LYS A 324 13.29 8.93 -5.21
CA LYS A 324 12.51 8.80 -6.44
C LYS A 324 11.34 7.84 -6.24
N THR A 325 11.57 6.65 -5.69
CA THR A 325 10.51 5.65 -5.45
C THR A 325 9.43 6.18 -4.51
N LEU A 326 9.82 6.84 -3.41
CA LEU A 326 8.88 7.47 -2.48
C LEU A 326 8.02 8.54 -3.17
N SER A 327 8.65 9.38 -4.01
CA SER A 327 7.97 10.43 -4.76
C SER A 327 7.04 9.86 -5.84
N ASP A 328 7.52 8.88 -6.63
CA ASP A 328 6.73 8.22 -7.67
C ASP A 328 5.51 7.49 -7.08
N ARG A 329 5.66 6.91 -5.89
CA ARG A 329 4.58 6.25 -5.14
C ARG A 329 3.77 7.22 -4.26
N ARG A 330 4.08 8.52 -4.32
CA ARG A 330 3.33 9.61 -3.67
C ARG A 330 3.20 9.49 -2.15
N PHE A 331 4.23 9.02 -1.47
CA PHE A 331 4.25 9.07 0.00
C PHE A 331 4.40 10.52 0.48
N ASN A 332 3.42 11.02 1.24
CA ASN A 332 3.44 12.35 1.83
C ASN A 332 4.42 12.41 2.99
N SER A 333 5.70 12.60 2.67
CA SER A 333 6.78 12.57 3.67
C SER A 333 6.86 13.90 4.41
N VAL A 334 6.59 13.89 5.72
CA VAL A 334 6.49 15.09 6.57
C VAL A 334 7.70 15.28 7.51
N GLY A 335 8.57 14.28 7.62
CA GLY A 335 9.75 14.33 8.48
C GLY A 335 10.82 13.30 8.09
N ILE A 336 12.09 13.68 8.21
CA ILE A 336 13.23 12.75 8.11
C ILE A 336 13.93 12.73 9.47
N PHE A 337 14.13 11.55 10.01
CA PHE A 337 14.86 11.31 11.24
C PHE A 337 16.07 10.45 10.94
N SER A 338 17.24 10.83 11.44
CA SER A 338 18.50 10.13 11.17
C SER A 338 19.18 9.69 12.45
N SER A 339 19.95 8.61 12.37
CA SER A 339 21.05 8.35 13.30
C SER A 339 22.04 9.53 13.35
N PRO A 340 22.76 9.72 14.47
CA PRO A 340 23.84 10.72 14.58
C PRO A 340 25.08 10.41 13.73
N GLU A 341 25.16 9.23 13.13
CA GLU A 341 26.31 8.78 12.35
C GLU A 341 26.38 9.49 11.00
N THR A 342 27.59 9.92 10.62
CA THR A 342 27.88 10.70 9.40
C THR A 342 27.29 10.04 8.15
N ARG A 343 27.50 8.73 7.99
CA ARG A 343 26.92 7.93 6.87
C ARG A 343 25.39 7.97 6.80
N ALA A 344 24.71 8.04 7.94
CA ALA A 344 23.25 8.11 7.99
C ALA A 344 22.77 9.54 7.74
N ILE A 345 23.45 10.54 8.29
CA ILE A 345 23.17 11.97 8.04
C ILE A 345 23.32 12.28 6.55
N GLU A 346 24.44 11.91 5.93
CA GLU A 346 24.67 12.12 4.49
C GLU A 346 23.63 11.39 3.61
N SER A 347 23.15 10.22 4.08
CA SER A 347 22.05 9.50 3.42
C SER A 347 20.73 10.26 3.53
N ALA A 348 20.40 10.78 4.72
CA ALA A 348 19.22 11.60 4.96
C ALA A 348 19.25 12.92 4.18
N GLU A 349 20.41 13.57 4.07
CA GLU A 349 20.62 14.77 3.27
C GLU A 349 20.39 14.48 1.78
N THR A 350 21.00 13.41 1.26
CA THR A 350 20.80 12.99 -0.13
C THR A 350 19.33 12.67 -0.42
N LEU A 351 18.64 11.99 0.51
CA LEU A 351 17.19 11.75 0.40
C LEU A 351 16.42 13.07 0.30
N ARG A 352 16.63 13.98 1.27
CA ARG A 352 15.93 15.28 1.33
C ARG A 352 16.11 16.09 0.05
N GLU A 353 17.33 16.16 -0.49
CA GLU A 353 17.63 16.90 -1.72
C GLU A 353 16.88 16.39 -2.95
N ASN A 354 16.44 15.14 -2.93
CA ASN A 354 15.82 14.47 -4.08
C ASN A 354 14.32 14.18 -3.88
N LEU A 355 13.79 14.42 -2.68
CA LEU A 355 12.36 14.44 -2.45
C LEU A 355 11.77 15.74 -3.01
N GLN A 356 10.62 15.65 -3.66
CA GLN A 356 9.94 16.81 -4.27
C GLN A 356 9.40 17.81 -3.22
N SER A 357 9.48 17.48 -1.92
CA SER A 357 9.03 18.29 -0.80
C SER A 357 10.19 19.12 -0.20
N ALA A 358 10.31 20.36 -0.65
CA ALA A 358 11.47 21.24 -0.41
C ALA A 358 11.73 21.70 1.04
N VAL A 359 10.96 21.28 2.04
CA VAL A 359 10.99 21.87 3.41
C VAL A 359 11.10 20.82 4.54
N ILE A 360 11.46 19.58 4.23
CA ILE A 360 11.54 18.55 5.27
C ILE A 360 12.81 18.74 6.13
N GLU A 361 12.63 19.02 7.42
CA GLU A 361 13.71 19.08 8.41
C GLU A 361 14.28 17.67 8.67
N ILE A 362 15.61 17.58 8.76
CA ILE A 362 16.29 16.36 9.22
C ILE A 362 16.54 16.50 10.72
N LYS A 363 16.01 15.57 11.51
CA LYS A 363 16.22 15.52 12.96
C LYS A 363 17.08 14.32 13.34
N THR A 364 18.17 14.57 14.02
CA THR A 364 19.03 13.51 14.55
C THR A 364 18.45 12.93 15.83
N LEU A 365 18.39 11.60 15.93
CA LEU A 365 17.86 10.88 17.10
C LEU A 365 18.80 9.72 17.48
N ASP A 366 19.33 9.74 18.71
CA ASP A 366 20.22 8.70 19.24
C ASP A 366 19.58 7.31 19.26
N GLY A 367 18.25 7.22 19.35
CA GLY A 367 17.54 5.94 19.28
C GLY A 367 17.68 5.23 17.93
N LEU A 368 18.10 5.93 16.87
CA LEU A 368 18.38 5.38 15.54
C LEU A 368 19.86 5.01 15.32
N ASP A 369 20.71 5.22 16.31
CA ASP A 369 22.16 5.01 16.21
C ASP A 369 22.56 3.56 15.87
N ASP A 370 23.79 3.35 15.40
CA ASP A 370 24.32 2.03 15.08
C ASP A 370 24.45 1.17 16.35
N SER A 371 24.60 -0.15 16.19
CA SER A 371 24.88 -1.02 17.33
C SER A 371 26.21 -0.62 17.98
N LEU A 372 26.21 -0.40 19.30
CA LEU A 372 27.48 -0.18 20.02
C LEU A 372 28.23 -1.51 20.11
N SER A 373 29.16 -1.74 19.20
CA SER A 373 29.95 -2.97 19.15
C SER A 373 31.45 -2.71 18.98
N PRO A 374 32.12 -2.05 19.95
CA PRO A 374 33.46 -1.49 19.75
C PRO A 374 34.57 -2.53 19.62
N GLY A 375 34.36 -3.78 20.03
CA GLY A 375 35.39 -4.83 20.03
C GLY A 375 36.12 -5.02 18.71
N PRO A 376 35.43 -5.31 17.59
CA PRO A 376 36.05 -5.43 16.27
C PRO A 376 36.87 -4.21 15.83
N TYR A 377 36.39 -2.99 16.12
CA TYR A 377 37.11 -1.75 15.79
C TYR A 377 38.36 -1.57 16.65
N ILE A 378 38.24 -1.75 17.98
CA ILE A 378 39.36 -1.67 18.93
C ILE A 378 40.45 -2.70 18.61
N GLU A 379 40.07 -3.89 18.15
CA GLU A 379 41.02 -4.92 17.73
C GLU A 379 41.60 -4.69 16.32
N GLY A 380 41.19 -3.62 15.62
CA GLY A 380 41.68 -3.28 14.28
C GLY A 380 41.27 -4.29 13.19
N MET A 381 40.19 -5.02 13.41
CA MET A 381 39.76 -6.13 12.55
C MET A 381 39.41 -5.64 11.15
N LYS A 382 39.78 -6.42 10.13
CA LYS A 382 39.36 -6.15 8.75
C LYS A 382 37.95 -6.67 8.51
N MET A 383 37.16 -5.94 7.72
CA MET A 383 35.78 -6.30 7.40
C MET A 383 35.68 -7.71 6.78
N GLY A 384 36.62 -8.08 5.91
CA GLY A 384 36.66 -9.42 5.32
C GLY A 384 36.92 -10.55 6.32
N GLU A 385 37.63 -10.28 7.42
CA GLU A 385 37.82 -11.24 8.51
C GLU A 385 36.55 -11.34 9.36
N PHE A 386 35.95 -10.20 9.69
CA PHE A 386 34.71 -10.13 10.45
C PHE A 386 33.56 -10.87 9.77
N MET A 387 33.42 -10.71 8.45
CA MET A 387 32.39 -11.43 7.68
C MET A 387 32.61 -12.95 7.64
N LYS A 388 33.86 -13.45 7.73
CA LYS A 388 34.13 -14.88 7.87
C LYS A 388 33.67 -15.44 9.22
N LEU A 389 33.53 -14.59 10.23
CA LEU A 389 32.94 -14.91 11.53
C LEU A 389 31.41 -14.72 11.54
N GLY A 390 30.78 -14.65 10.35
CA GLY A 390 29.34 -14.41 10.21
C GLY A 390 28.90 -12.98 10.53
N GLY A 391 29.85 -12.07 10.81
CA GLY A 391 29.53 -10.68 11.17
C GLY A 391 28.71 -10.56 12.46
N ASN A 392 28.86 -11.50 13.39
CA ASN A 392 28.13 -11.54 14.65
C ASN A 392 28.87 -10.77 15.75
N VAL A 393 28.35 -9.59 16.10
CA VAL A 393 28.86 -8.77 17.20
C VAL A 393 28.30 -9.16 18.58
N TYR A 394 27.36 -10.09 18.64
CA TYR A 394 26.61 -10.42 19.87
C TYR A 394 27.10 -11.69 20.56
N ASP A 395 28.15 -12.34 20.03
CA ASP A 395 28.80 -13.47 20.70
C ASP A 395 29.49 -13.00 21.98
N SER A 396 28.85 -13.24 23.12
CA SER A 396 29.34 -12.85 24.45
C SER A 396 30.66 -13.53 24.82
N SER A 397 30.95 -14.71 24.26
CA SER A 397 32.22 -15.41 24.51
C SER A 397 33.41 -14.69 23.85
N ARG A 398 33.19 -14.07 22.68
CA ARG A 398 34.20 -13.30 21.96
C ARG A 398 34.25 -11.84 22.40
N TRP A 399 33.08 -11.22 22.55
CA TRP A 399 32.94 -9.78 22.64
C TRP A 399 32.56 -9.24 24.02
N GLY A 400 32.22 -10.11 24.99
CA GLY A 400 31.72 -9.69 26.31
C GLY A 400 32.64 -8.78 27.11
N LYS A 401 33.94 -8.73 26.79
CA LYS A 401 34.92 -7.81 27.40
C LYS A 401 34.84 -6.35 26.89
N TYR A 402 34.07 -6.10 25.83
CA TYR A 402 33.99 -4.80 25.14
C TYR A 402 32.69 -4.03 25.38
N ASP A 403 31.86 -4.47 26.33
CA ASP A 403 30.61 -3.80 26.71
C ASP A 403 29.70 -3.49 25.49
N HIS A 404 29.48 -4.51 24.66
CA HIS A 404 28.61 -4.38 23.50
C HIS A 404 27.16 -4.14 23.93
N GLU A 405 26.45 -3.30 23.18
CA GLU A 405 25.01 -3.10 23.36
C GLU A 405 24.25 -4.40 23.08
N SER A 406 23.29 -4.73 23.95
CA SER A 406 22.47 -5.92 23.80
C SER A 406 21.37 -5.75 22.75
N SER A 407 20.90 -6.86 22.18
CA SER A 407 19.76 -6.89 21.26
C SER A 407 18.51 -6.24 21.85
N GLU A 408 18.24 -6.45 23.14
CA GLU A 408 17.06 -5.92 23.82
C GLU A 408 17.13 -4.40 23.95
N SER A 409 18.32 -3.85 24.20
CA SER A 409 18.56 -2.40 24.20
C SER A 409 18.27 -1.79 22.82
N ILE A 410 18.79 -2.42 21.76
CA ILE A 410 18.57 -1.98 20.37
C ILE A 410 17.09 -2.00 20.02
N VAL A 411 16.39 -3.11 20.28
CA VAL A 411 14.94 -3.24 20.03
C VAL A 411 14.17 -2.16 20.80
N SER A 412 14.44 -1.99 22.10
CA SER A 412 13.75 -1.01 22.95
C SER A 412 13.91 0.42 22.42
N ARG A 413 15.14 0.87 22.12
CA ARG A 413 15.37 2.25 21.66
C ARG A 413 14.81 2.49 20.26
N THR A 414 14.93 1.52 19.35
CA THR A 414 14.44 1.65 17.97
C THR A 414 12.92 1.62 17.91
N GLN A 415 12.26 0.72 18.64
CA GLN A 415 10.80 0.68 18.76
C GLN A 415 10.24 1.96 19.40
N ASN A 416 10.92 2.52 20.42
CA ASN A 416 10.49 3.77 21.03
C ASN A 416 10.43 4.91 20.00
N ILE A 417 11.48 5.07 19.18
CA ILE A 417 11.51 6.08 18.11
C ILE A 417 10.48 5.78 17.03
N PHE A 418 10.38 4.53 16.59
CA PHE A 418 9.42 4.11 15.57
C PHE A 418 7.98 4.46 15.96
N TRP A 419 7.54 4.04 17.15
CA TRP A 419 6.18 4.29 17.61
C TRP A 419 5.94 5.75 17.98
N ARG A 420 6.97 6.49 18.41
CA ARG A 420 6.85 7.95 18.61
C ARG A 420 6.64 8.66 17.27
N ALA A 421 7.36 8.26 16.22
CA ALA A 421 7.17 8.79 14.88
C ALA A 421 5.75 8.44 14.37
N ALA A 422 5.34 7.17 14.43
CA ALA A 422 4.01 6.73 14.00
C ALA A 422 2.87 7.52 14.66
N ARG A 423 2.93 7.71 15.99
CA ARG A 423 1.90 8.46 16.75
C ARG A 423 1.87 9.96 16.46
N SER A 424 2.94 10.53 15.89
CA SER A 424 3.00 11.95 15.53
C SER A 424 2.38 12.26 14.15
N LEU A 425 2.03 11.23 13.38
CA LEU A 425 1.50 11.34 12.03
C LEU A 425 -0.02 11.39 12.02
N LYS A 426 -0.56 12.18 11.08
CA LYS A 426 -1.95 12.12 10.65
C LYS A 426 -2.15 11.02 9.61
N ALA A 427 -3.41 10.69 9.31
CA ALA A 427 -3.72 9.76 8.24
C ALA A 427 -3.08 10.21 6.90
N GLY A 428 -2.47 9.27 6.19
CA GLY A 428 -1.79 9.50 4.91
C GLY A 428 -0.36 10.04 5.01
N GLU A 429 0.08 10.51 6.18
CA GLU A 429 1.43 11.05 6.36
C GLU A 429 2.48 9.95 6.54
N ASN A 430 3.72 10.27 6.13
CA ASN A 430 4.88 9.39 6.19
C ASN A 430 6.04 10.03 6.98
N ALA A 431 6.60 9.29 7.94
CA ALA A 431 7.89 9.60 8.55
C ALA A 431 8.99 8.71 7.96
N ILE A 432 10.16 9.28 7.69
CA ILE A 432 11.32 8.53 7.20
C ILE A 432 12.35 8.38 8.33
N LEU A 433 12.76 7.16 8.66
CA LEU A 433 13.78 6.85 9.65
C LEU A 433 15.02 6.28 8.95
N VAL A 434 16.16 6.99 9.00
CA VAL A 434 17.42 6.58 8.38
C VAL A 434 18.36 6.02 9.45
N SER A 435 18.75 4.75 9.31
CA SER A 435 19.54 4.02 10.31
C SER A 435 20.44 2.95 9.66
N HIS A 436 20.87 1.97 10.44
CA HIS A 436 21.92 0.98 10.12
C HIS A 436 21.36 -0.43 10.03
N GLY A 437 22.15 -1.35 9.47
CA GLY A 437 21.69 -2.70 9.16
C GLY A 437 21.16 -3.46 10.38
N ASP A 438 21.96 -3.56 11.43
CA ASP A 438 21.61 -4.32 12.64
C ASP A 438 20.42 -3.67 13.40
N PRO A 439 20.42 -2.36 13.75
CA PRO A 439 19.28 -1.72 14.40
C PRO A 439 17.97 -1.83 13.62
N ILE A 440 18.00 -1.68 12.29
CA ILE A 440 16.81 -1.84 11.45
C ILE A 440 16.34 -3.30 11.46
N ALA A 441 17.24 -4.27 11.34
CA ALA A 441 16.87 -5.68 11.35
C ALA A 441 16.23 -6.07 12.68
N TRP A 442 16.79 -5.65 13.82
CA TRP A 442 16.19 -5.87 15.13
C TRP A 442 14.80 -5.24 15.24
N LEU A 443 14.65 -3.98 14.80
CA LEU A 443 13.36 -3.30 14.77
C LEU A 443 12.33 -4.07 13.93
N LEU A 444 12.60 -4.32 12.65
CA LEU A 444 11.62 -4.89 11.73
C LEU A 444 11.20 -6.29 12.16
N ASN A 445 12.13 -7.18 12.49
CA ASN A 445 11.77 -8.53 12.93
C ASN A 445 11.03 -8.54 14.28
N SER A 446 11.29 -7.55 15.16
CA SER A 446 10.53 -7.42 16.42
C SER A 446 9.10 -6.95 16.20
N LEU A 447 8.86 -6.13 15.18
CA LEU A 447 7.53 -5.67 14.78
C LEU A 447 6.70 -6.81 14.16
N GLU A 448 7.34 -7.75 13.46
CA GLU A 448 6.75 -9.00 12.97
C GLU A 448 6.44 -10.02 14.09
N GLY A 449 6.85 -9.74 15.34
CA GLY A 449 6.66 -10.67 16.46
C GLY A 449 7.54 -11.92 16.40
N SER A 450 8.62 -11.90 15.61
CA SER A 450 9.54 -13.04 15.52
C SER A 450 10.45 -13.13 16.75
N GLU A 451 10.70 -14.35 17.24
CA GLU A 451 11.82 -14.60 18.15
C GLU A 451 13.14 -14.57 17.35
N ILE A 452 13.99 -13.60 17.65
CA ILE A 452 15.21 -13.35 16.89
C ILE A 452 16.41 -13.77 17.74
N SER A 453 17.11 -14.81 17.31
CA SER A 453 18.42 -15.12 17.87
C SER A 453 19.51 -14.31 17.14
N PRO A 454 20.51 -13.74 17.84
CA PRO A 454 21.49 -12.85 17.21
C PRO A 454 22.27 -13.48 16.03
N ASP A 455 22.50 -14.79 16.07
CA ASP A 455 23.16 -15.56 15.01
C ASP A 455 22.33 -15.68 13.73
N LYS A 456 21.00 -15.53 13.81
CA LYS A 456 20.07 -15.62 12.68
C LYS A 456 19.63 -14.28 12.13
N LEU A 457 19.95 -13.17 12.81
CA LEU A 457 19.49 -11.82 12.43
C LEU A 457 19.69 -11.50 10.94
N ARG A 458 20.85 -11.88 10.39
CA ARG A 458 21.23 -11.62 9.00
C ARG A 458 20.49 -12.50 7.97
N ASP A 459 19.86 -13.59 8.41
CA ASP A 459 19.09 -14.52 7.57
C ASP A 459 17.57 -14.18 7.54
N MET A 460 17.14 -13.22 8.37
CA MET A 460 15.75 -12.77 8.48
C MET A 460 15.52 -11.48 7.67
N ILE A 461 14.61 -10.61 8.12
CA ILE A 461 14.43 -9.29 7.50
C ILE A 461 15.65 -8.43 7.80
N TYR A 462 16.58 -8.38 6.84
CA TYR A 462 17.80 -7.58 6.92
C TYR A 462 17.94 -6.71 5.67
N PRO A 463 17.47 -5.45 5.69
CA PRO A 463 17.49 -4.59 4.50
C PRO A 463 18.91 -4.38 3.95
N LYS A 464 19.04 -4.41 2.63
CA LYS A 464 20.28 -4.08 1.93
C LYS A 464 20.60 -2.59 2.12
N LYS A 465 21.85 -2.21 1.93
CA LYS A 465 22.20 -0.77 1.90
C LYS A 465 21.43 -0.12 0.76
N GLY A 466 20.86 1.05 1.01
CA GLY A 466 19.99 1.67 0.01
C GLY A 466 18.56 1.14 -0.03
N GLU A 467 18.17 0.28 0.90
CA GLU A 467 16.82 -0.28 0.95
C GLU A 467 15.91 0.47 1.92
N ALA A 468 14.66 0.62 1.49
CA ALA A 468 13.59 1.23 2.26
C ALA A 468 12.46 0.21 2.45
N VAL A 469 12.05 0.02 3.69
CA VAL A 469 10.88 -0.77 4.09
C VAL A 469 9.81 0.20 4.56
N VAL A 470 8.61 0.10 3.99
CA VAL A 470 7.46 0.86 4.48
C VAL A 470 6.67 0.00 5.44
N ALA A 471 6.45 0.51 6.65
CA ALA A 471 5.50 -0.05 7.60
C ALA A 471 4.20 0.75 7.53
N ILE A 472 3.09 0.03 7.41
CA ILE A 472 1.74 0.59 7.39
C ILE A 472 1.17 0.42 8.79
N ILE A 473 0.87 1.53 9.45
CA ILE A 473 0.26 1.54 10.77
C ILE A 473 -1.23 1.80 10.58
N ASP A 474 -2.06 0.90 11.09
CA ASP A 474 -3.51 1.03 10.98
C ASP A 474 -4.06 2.16 11.87
N PRO A 475 -5.34 2.53 11.70
CA PRO A 475 -5.95 3.60 12.49
C PRO A 475 -6.00 3.37 14.00
N LYS A 476 -5.80 2.13 14.48
CA LYS A 476 -5.71 1.79 15.90
C LYS A 476 -4.30 1.96 16.45
N GLY A 477 -3.32 2.29 15.60
CA GLY A 477 -1.92 2.42 15.98
C GLY A 477 -1.18 1.09 16.01
N GLU A 478 -1.71 0.05 15.37
CA GLU A 478 -1.10 -1.27 15.26
C GLU A 478 -0.41 -1.43 13.90
N LEU A 479 0.61 -2.28 13.81
CA LEU A 479 1.19 -2.62 12.52
C LEU A 479 0.15 -3.39 11.69
N PHE A 480 -0.19 -2.87 10.52
CA PHE A 480 -1.03 -3.57 9.54
C PHE A 480 -0.22 -4.55 8.71
N THR A 481 0.86 -4.06 8.08
CA THR A 481 1.81 -4.85 7.27
C THR A 481 3.08 -4.03 7.05
N MET A 482 4.15 -4.67 6.60
CA MET A 482 5.35 -3.99 6.10
C MET A 482 5.91 -4.66 4.85
N TYR A 483 6.46 -3.89 3.93
CA TYR A 483 7.07 -4.44 2.72
C TYR A 483 8.20 -3.56 2.18
N SER A 484 9.06 -4.14 1.35
CA SER A 484 10.18 -3.40 0.76
C SER A 484 9.73 -2.58 -0.45
N LEU A 485 10.17 -1.33 -0.53
CA LEU A 485 9.91 -0.48 -1.70
C LEU A 485 10.78 -0.87 -2.91
N ASN A 486 11.88 -1.59 -2.68
CA ASN A 486 12.86 -1.93 -3.70
C ASN A 486 12.58 -3.31 -4.30
N GLY A 487 11.66 -3.36 -5.26
CA GLY A 487 11.41 -4.52 -6.12
C GLY A 487 10.86 -5.77 -5.39
N PRO A 488 10.40 -6.78 -6.14
CA PRO A 488 9.76 -7.95 -5.54
C PRO A 488 10.73 -8.81 -4.72
N ARG A 489 10.30 -9.30 -3.54
CA ARG A 489 10.87 -10.49 -2.87
C ARG A 489 10.36 -11.75 -3.56
N LEU A 490 10.52 -11.83 -4.88
CA LEU A 490 10.18 -13.07 -5.58
C LEU A 490 11.34 -14.02 -5.35
N THR A 491 11.16 -14.97 -4.43
CA THR A 491 12.01 -16.15 -4.36
C THR A 491 12.02 -16.77 -5.75
N SER A 492 13.22 -16.94 -6.32
CA SER A 492 13.48 -17.38 -7.69
C SER A 492 13.04 -18.81 -8.00
N SER A 493 12.09 -19.38 -7.27
CA SER A 493 11.49 -20.67 -7.57
C SER A 493 10.29 -20.48 -8.49
N LYS A 494 10.59 -20.52 -9.80
CA LYS A 494 9.63 -20.70 -10.93
C LYS A 494 8.98 -19.42 -11.47
N ILE A 495 9.79 -18.61 -12.13
CA ILE A 495 9.32 -17.89 -13.31
C ILE A 495 9.29 -18.92 -14.44
N TYR A 496 8.10 -19.38 -14.86
CA TYR A 496 7.90 -20.25 -16.02
C TYR A 496 7.76 -19.46 -17.31
#